data_AF-A0A4R9G7G8-F1
#
_entry.id   AF-A0A4R9G7G8-F1
#
_cell.length_a   1.000
_cell.length_b   1.000
_cell.length_c   1.000
_cell.angle_alpha   90.00
_cell.angle_beta   90.00
_cell.angle_gamma   90.00
#
_symmetry.space_group_name_H-M   'P 1'
#
loop_
_entity.id
_entity.type
_entity.pdbx_description
1 polymer ?
#
loop_
_entity_poly.entity_id
_entity_poly.type
_entity_poly.pdbx_seq_one_letter_code
_entity_poly.pdbx_strand_id
1 'polypeptide(L)'
;MNKLYFLIGFILLSVNCAGRQIADPVFKADGKIAIRGYDPVAYFTESKPKEGDSKFSLNWKGAEWKFSSKKNMEAFLKNPENYAPQYGGYCAYAMRDGETYEIDPKAWKIVSGKLYLNYNEKVNGFWERDIPGNIAKADAQWKILPKKDPNSN
;
A
#
# COMPACT_ATOMS: atom_id res chain seq x y z
N MET A 1 66.31 -9.47 25.98
CA MET A 1 65.12 -9.80 26.78
C MET A 1 63.87 -9.51 25.98
N ASN A 2 63.08 -10.56 25.77
CA ASN A 2 61.93 -10.66 24.87
C ASN A 2 60.86 -9.58 25.07
N LYS A 3 60.17 -9.23 23.98
CA LYS A 3 58.69 -9.17 23.97
C LYS A 3 58.17 -9.23 22.53
N LEU A 4 57.84 -10.46 22.15
CA LEU A 4 57.01 -10.86 21.04
C LEU A 4 55.57 -10.42 21.34
N TYR A 5 54.98 -9.57 20.50
CA TYR A 5 53.55 -9.28 20.56
C TYR A 5 52.87 -9.84 19.30
N PHE A 6 52.17 -10.95 19.50
CA PHE A 6 51.15 -11.45 18.58
C PHE A 6 50.01 -10.42 18.54
N LEU A 7 49.83 -9.73 17.40
CA LEU A 7 48.58 -9.04 17.12
C LEU A 7 47.69 -10.00 16.31
N ILE A 8 46.71 -10.56 17.01
CA ILE A 8 45.61 -11.33 16.44
C ILE A 8 44.75 -10.34 15.64
N GLY A 9 44.79 -10.48 14.31
CA GLY A 9 43.92 -9.72 13.40
C GLY A 9 42.46 -10.15 13.60
N PHE A 10 41.64 -9.25 14.13
CA PHE A 10 40.19 -9.39 14.20
C PHE A 10 39.63 -9.18 12.78
N ILE A 11 39.37 -10.26 12.05
CA ILE A 11 38.64 -10.20 10.78
C ILE A 11 37.16 -9.97 11.12
N LEU A 12 36.69 -8.74 10.93
CA LEU A 12 35.27 -8.39 10.92
C LEU A 12 34.60 -9.09 9.73
N LEU A 13 34.00 -10.25 9.96
CA LEU A 13 33.03 -10.84 9.03
C LEU A 13 31.79 -9.92 9.02
N SER A 14 31.72 -9.02 8.05
CA SER A 14 30.49 -8.28 7.76
C SER A 14 29.45 -9.27 7.24
N VAL A 15 28.54 -9.69 8.11
CA VAL A 15 27.31 -10.39 7.71
C VAL A 15 26.47 -9.39 6.94
N ASN A 16 26.60 -9.39 5.61
CA ASN A 16 25.62 -8.77 4.73
C ASN A 16 24.35 -9.60 4.80
N CYS A 17 23.53 -9.34 5.81
CA CYS A 17 22.14 -9.74 5.80
C CYS A 17 21.46 -8.88 4.72
N ALA A 18 21.53 -9.30 3.47
CA ALA A 18 20.61 -8.85 2.44
C ALA A 18 19.23 -9.38 2.84
N GLY A 19 18.61 -8.71 3.81
CA GLY A 19 17.22 -8.93 4.16
C GLY A 19 16.41 -8.70 2.89
N ARG A 20 15.88 -9.79 2.31
CA ARG A 20 14.83 -9.69 1.31
C ARG A 20 13.70 -8.92 1.96
N GLN A 21 13.60 -7.62 1.66
CA GLN A 21 12.43 -6.84 2.01
C GLN A 21 11.32 -7.25 1.04
N ILE A 22 10.66 -8.36 1.34
CA ILE A 22 9.45 -8.79 0.65
C ILE A 22 8.34 -7.89 1.20
N ALA A 23 8.14 -6.75 0.55
CA ALA A 23 7.05 -5.85 0.88
C ALA A 23 5.72 -6.44 0.38
N ASP A 24 4.73 -6.36 1.25
CA ASP A 24 3.45 -7.07 1.19
C ASP A 24 2.49 -6.66 0.05
N PRO A 25 1.53 -7.52 -0.33
CA PRO A 25 0.58 -7.26 -1.39
C PRO A 25 -0.64 -6.52 -0.84
N VAL A 26 -0.41 -5.36 -0.25
CA VAL A 26 -1.47 -4.56 0.37
C VAL A 26 -2.54 -4.16 -0.63
N PHE A 27 -2.22 -4.12 -1.93
CA PHE A 27 -3.07 -3.48 -2.94
C PHE A 27 -4.02 -4.41 -3.70
N LYS A 28 -4.06 -5.72 -3.39
CA LYS A 28 -4.73 -6.72 -4.24
C LYS A 28 -6.18 -6.97 -3.80
N ALA A 29 -7.16 -6.65 -4.65
CA ALA A 29 -8.56 -7.01 -4.41
C ALA A 29 -8.94 -8.39 -5.01
N ASP A 30 -8.23 -8.84 -6.05
CA ASP A 30 -8.54 -10.03 -6.86
C ASP A 30 -7.31 -10.93 -7.13
N GLY A 31 -6.25 -10.76 -6.33
CA GLY A 31 -5.07 -11.63 -6.34
C GLY A 31 -3.88 -11.13 -7.17
N LYS A 32 -4.06 -10.13 -8.08
CA LYS A 32 -2.93 -9.46 -8.77
C LYS A 32 -3.16 -8.00 -9.14
N ILE A 33 -4.39 -7.53 -9.30
CA ILE A 33 -4.67 -6.18 -9.79
C ILE A 33 -4.93 -5.23 -8.61
N ALA A 34 -4.26 -4.08 -8.64
CA ALA A 34 -4.39 -3.06 -7.63
C ALA A 34 -5.80 -2.43 -7.67
N ILE A 35 -6.43 -2.28 -6.51
CA ILE A 35 -7.70 -1.54 -6.33
C ILE A 35 -8.79 -1.88 -7.37
N ARG A 36 -8.90 -3.17 -7.72
CA ARG A 36 -9.83 -3.70 -8.74
C ARG A 36 -9.68 -3.10 -10.14
N GLY A 37 -8.49 -2.61 -10.47
CA GLY A 37 -8.16 -2.06 -11.78
C GLY A 37 -8.60 -0.61 -11.99
N TYR A 38 -8.97 0.10 -10.92
CA TYR A 38 -9.27 1.52 -10.99
C TYR A 38 -8.00 2.37 -11.00
N ASP A 39 -8.07 3.53 -11.63
CA ASP A 39 -6.98 4.50 -11.74
C ASP A 39 -6.83 5.28 -10.42
N PRO A 40 -5.74 5.09 -9.66
CA PRO A 40 -5.55 5.78 -8.38
C PRO A 40 -5.36 7.29 -8.56
N VAL A 41 -4.85 7.75 -9.71
CA VAL A 41 -4.59 9.17 -9.97
C VAL A 41 -5.90 9.92 -10.21
N ALA A 42 -6.89 9.27 -10.83
CA ALA A 42 -8.18 9.87 -11.14
C ALA A 42 -8.94 10.35 -9.88
N TYR A 43 -8.78 9.70 -8.73
CA TYR A 43 -9.37 10.16 -7.47
C TYR A 43 -8.89 11.56 -7.07
N PHE A 44 -7.65 11.90 -7.40
CA PHE A 44 -7.03 13.18 -7.03
C PHE A 44 -7.20 14.24 -8.12
N THR A 45 -7.10 13.85 -9.39
CA THR A 45 -7.09 14.80 -10.52
C THR A 45 -8.46 15.01 -11.15
N GLU A 46 -9.34 14.03 -11.07
CA GLU A 46 -10.69 14.06 -11.64
C GLU A 46 -11.79 13.96 -10.57
N SER A 47 -11.42 13.77 -9.29
CA SER A 47 -12.34 13.61 -8.14
C SER A 47 -13.43 12.55 -8.38
N LYS A 48 -13.07 11.47 -9.07
CA LYS A 48 -13.97 10.36 -9.35
C LYS A 48 -13.22 9.03 -9.51
N PRO A 49 -13.85 7.91 -9.18
CA PRO A 49 -13.31 6.60 -9.51
C PRO A 49 -13.43 6.40 -11.02
N LYS A 50 -12.36 5.89 -11.64
CA LYS A 50 -12.33 5.64 -13.08
C LYS A 50 -11.61 4.33 -13.35
N GLU A 51 -12.21 3.48 -14.18
CA GLU A 51 -11.57 2.23 -14.59
C GLU A 51 -10.31 2.52 -15.41
N GLY A 52 -9.27 1.74 -15.15
CA GLY A 52 -8.04 1.77 -15.92
C GLY A 52 -8.14 0.91 -17.18
N ASP A 53 -7.34 1.26 -18.18
CA ASP A 53 -7.17 0.50 -19.41
C ASP A 53 -5.92 -0.39 -19.27
N SER A 54 -5.99 -1.65 -19.68
CA SER A 54 -4.83 -2.56 -19.68
C SER A 54 -3.68 -2.10 -20.57
N LYS A 55 -3.92 -1.17 -21.52
CA LYS A 55 -2.88 -0.52 -22.32
C LYS A 55 -2.00 0.43 -21.50
N PHE A 56 -2.52 0.93 -20.38
CA PHE A 56 -1.79 1.80 -19.47
C PHE A 56 -1.70 1.10 -18.11
N SER A 57 -0.72 0.21 -17.96
CA SER A 57 -0.46 -0.48 -16.72
C SER A 57 1.02 -0.54 -16.36
N LEU A 58 1.30 -0.72 -15.08
CA LEU A 58 2.66 -0.97 -14.56
C LEU A 58 2.61 -1.84 -13.31
N ASN A 59 3.73 -2.49 -12.99
CA ASN A 59 3.87 -3.24 -11.75
C ASN A 59 4.53 -2.38 -10.67
N TRP A 60 3.89 -2.29 -9.50
CA TRP A 60 4.47 -1.61 -8.34
C TRP A 60 4.02 -2.28 -7.04
N LYS A 61 4.96 -2.53 -6.12
CA LYS A 61 4.76 -3.30 -4.87
C LYS A 61 4.01 -4.63 -5.08
N GLY A 62 4.39 -5.38 -6.11
CA GLY A 62 3.87 -6.72 -6.36
C GLY A 62 2.41 -6.78 -6.86
N ALA A 63 1.84 -5.66 -7.31
CA ALA A 63 0.53 -5.59 -7.94
C ALA A 63 0.60 -4.88 -9.31
N GLU A 64 -0.29 -5.27 -10.21
CA GLU A 64 -0.52 -4.58 -11.48
C GLU A 64 -1.46 -3.40 -11.26
N TRP A 65 -1.02 -2.19 -11.57
CA TRP A 65 -1.81 -0.97 -11.50
C TRP A 65 -2.25 -0.58 -12.90
N LYS A 66 -3.54 -0.22 -13.05
CA LYS A 66 -4.12 0.22 -14.31
C LYS A 66 -4.48 1.70 -14.24
N PHE A 67 -4.41 2.38 -15.38
CA PHE A 67 -4.66 3.81 -15.47
C PHE A 67 -5.57 4.11 -16.65
N SER A 68 -6.38 5.15 -16.50
CA SER A 68 -7.31 5.59 -17.55
C SER A 68 -6.62 6.37 -18.66
N SER A 69 -5.34 6.74 -18.47
CA SER A 69 -4.52 7.42 -19.47
C SER A 69 -3.04 7.22 -19.22
N LYS A 70 -2.23 7.38 -20.28
CA LYS A 70 -0.76 7.41 -20.19
C LYS A 70 -0.26 8.50 -19.23
N LYS A 71 -0.90 9.68 -19.22
CA LYS A 71 -0.55 10.79 -18.32
C LYS A 71 -0.70 10.40 -16.84
N ASN A 72 -1.78 9.70 -16.49
CA ASN A 72 -2.00 9.24 -15.12
C ASN A 72 -0.99 8.14 -14.74
N MET A 73 -0.71 7.19 -15.64
CA MET A 73 0.34 6.19 -15.43
C MET A 73 1.70 6.83 -15.17
N GLU A 74 2.10 7.82 -15.97
CA GLU A 74 3.36 8.56 -15.80
C GLU A 74 3.39 9.39 -14.51
N ALA A 75 2.25 9.97 -14.11
CA ALA A 75 2.13 10.69 -12.83
C ALA A 75 2.31 9.75 -11.63
N PHE A 76 1.68 8.57 -11.68
CA PHE A 76 1.84 7.54 -10.66
C PHE A 76 3.27 7.03 -10.60
N LEU A 77 3.88 6.71 -11.74
CA LEU A 77 5.26 6.22 -11.81
C LEU A 77 6.26 7.18 -11.15
N LYS A 78 6.03 8.50 -11.28
CA LYS A 78 6.89 9.52 -10.66
C LYS A 78 6.79 9.55 -9.13
N ASN A 79 5.57 9.44 -8.58
CA ASN A 79 5.32 9.55 -7.14
C ASN A 79 4.17 8.63 -6.69
N PRO A 80 4.38 7.30 -6.65
CA PRO A 80 3.28 6.35 -6.45
C PRO A 80 2.63 6.47 -5.07
N GLU A 81 3.42 6.78 -4.04
CA GLU A 81 2.93 6.96 -2.65
C GLU A 81 1.94 8.14 -2.50
N ASN A 82 1.93 9.10 -3.44
CA ASN A 82 0.97 10.21 -3.42
C ASN A 82 -0.43 9.79 -3.88
N TYR A 83 -0.54 8.66 -4.58
CA TYR A 83 -1.80 8.22 -5.20
C TYR A 83 -2.27 6.88 -4.66
N ALA A 84 -1.36 6.04 -4.17
CA ALA A 84 -1.70 4.78 -3.55
C ALA A 84 -2.59 5.00 -2.31
N PRO A 85 -3.61 4.16 -2.07
CA PRO A 85 -4.43 4.33 -0.88
C PRO A 85 -3.65 4.07 0.41
N GLN A 86 -4.05 4.74 1.50
CA GLN A 86 -3.34 4.78 2.77
C GLN A 86 -3.15 3.39 3.42
N TYR A 87 -4.17 2.54 3.36
CA TYR A 87 -4.13 1.16 3.86
C TYR A 87 -4.06 0.15 2.71
N GLY A 88 -3.47 0.61 1.60
CA GLY A 88 -3.53 0.02 0.28
C GLY A 88 -4.92 -0.41 -0.15
N GLY A 89 -5.06 -1.63 -0.65
CA GLY A 89 -6.30 -2.18 -1.20
C GLY A 89 -7.29 -2.68 -0.14
N TYR A 90 -7.08 -2.37 1.14
CA TYR A 90 -7.96 -2.78 2.23
C TYR A 90 -8.92 -1.67 2.67
N CYS A 91 -10.10 -2.09 3.14
CA CYS A 91 -11.11 -1.22 3.71
C CYS A 91 -10.56 -0.44 4.92
N ALA A 92 -10.60 0.88 4.85
CA ALA A 92 -10.14 1.77 5.92
C ALA A 92 -10.94 1.60 7.21
N TYR A 93 -12.25 1.35 7.10
CA TYR A 93 -13.08 1.07 8.27
C TYR A 93 -12.72 -0.26 8.93
N ALA A 94 -12.45 -1.32 8.17
CA ALA A 94 -12.06 -2.60 8.73
C ALA A 94 -10.65 -2.55 9.35
N MET A 95 -9.73 -1.81 8.71
CA MET A 95 -8.36 -1.64 9.20
C MET A 95 -8.31 -1.04 10.61
N ARG A 96 -9.30 -0.23 11.01
CA ARG A 96 -9.38 0.33 12.37
C ARG A 96 -9.43 -0.75 13.45
N ASP A 97 -9.97 -1.92 13.11
CA ASP A 97 -10.17 -3.07 13.98
C ASP A 97 -9.12 -4.16 13.71
N GLY A 98 -8.13 -3.89 12.83
CA GLY A 98 -7.05 -4.83 12.47
C GLY A 98 -7.41 -5.83 11.37
N GLU A 99 -8.56 -5.63 10.72
CA GLU A 99 -9.12 -6.56 9.74
C GLU A 99 -8.79 -6.14 8.29
N THR A 100 -8.59 -7.12 7.42
CA THR A 100 -8.25 -6.90 6.00
C THR A 100 -9.40 -7.31 5.08
N TYR A 101 -10.40 -6.44 4.95
CA TYR A 101 -11.50 -6.65 3.99
C TYR A 101 -11.22 -5.97 2.65
N GLU A 102 -11.78 -6.53 1.59
CA GLU A 102 -11.75 -5.93 0.24
C GLU A 102 -12.42 -4.54 0.20
N ILE A 103 -12.30 -3.89 -0.94
CA ILE A 103 -12.83 -2.54 -1.18
C ILE A 103 -13.84 -2.52 -2.33
N ASP A 104 -14.71 -1.52 -2.32
CA ASP A 104 -15.41 -1.01 -3.49
C ASP A 104 -14.70 0.30 -3.92
N PRO A 105 -14.15 0.39 -5.15
CA PRO A 105 -13.50 1.59 -5.67
C PRO A 105 -14.40 2.82 -5.64
N LYS A 106 -15.73 2.64 -5.60
CA LYS A 106 -16.70 3.75 -5.54
C LYS A 106 -16.89 4.30 -4.12
N ALA A 107 -16.54 3.52 -3.10
CA ALA A 107 -16.67 3.89 -1.69
C ALA A 107 -15.35 4.48 -1.16
N TRP A 108 -15.10 5.77 -1.44
CA TRP A 108 -13.80 6.40 -1.19
C TRP A 108 -13.89 7.82 -0.62
N LYS A 109 -12.78 8.28 -0.03
CA LYS A 109 -12.53 9.68 0.32
C LYS A 109 -11.06 10.05 0.15
N ILE A 110 -10.83 11.32 -0.19
CA ILE A 110 -9.53 11.97 0.02
C ILE A 110 -9.59 12.73 1.34
N VAL A 111 -8.70 12.41 2.27
CA VAL A 111 -8.58 13.11 3.56
C VAL A 111 -7.12 13.48 3.76
N SER A 112 -6.84 14.77 3.96
CA SER A 112 -5.48 15.29 4.14
C SER A 112 -4.50 14.82 3.06
N GLY A 113 -4.95 14.81 1.79
CA GLY A 113 -4.14 14.42 0.65
C GLY A 113 -3.89 12.92 0.50
N LYS A 114 -4.64 12.07 1.21
CA LYS A 114 -4.51 10.61 1.15
C LYS A 114 -5.81 9.95 0.72
N LEU A 115 -5.70 8.90 -0.10
CA LEU A 115 -6.84 8.11 -0.56
C LEU A 115 -7.21 7.03 0.46
N TYR A 116 -8.47 6.99 0.82
CA TYR A 116 -9.08 5.96 1.66
C TYR A 116 -10.19 5.28 0.87
N LEU A 117 -10.17 3.95 0.88
CA LEU A 117 -11.16 3.09 0.25
C LEU A 117 -11.89 2.29 1.32
N ASN A 118 -13.17 2.00 1.11
CA ASN A 118 -14.02 1.26 2.03
C ASN A 118 -14.71 0.09 1.32
N TYR A 119 -15.23 -0.85 2.10
CA TYR A 119 -15.84 -2.08 1.58
C TYR A 119 -17.05 -1.82 0.67
N ASN A 120 -17.86 -0.81 0.99
CA ASN A 120 -19.00 -0.34 0.19
C ASN A 120 -19.49 1.02 0.72
N GLU A 121 -20.47 1.62 0.04
CA GLU A 121 -21.07 2.91 0.41
C GLU A 121 -21.63 2.95 1.84
N LYS A 122 -22.26 1.86 2.31
CA LYS A 122 -22.81 1.80 3.67
C LYS A 122 -21.70 1.86 4.72
N VAL A 123 -20.61 1.11 4.51
CA VAL A 123 -19.44 1.11 5.38
C VAL A 123 -18.71 2.44 5.30
N ASN A 124 -18.62 3.05 4.11
CA ASN A 124 -18.09 4.40 3.94
C ASN A 124 -18.88 5.42 4.78
N GLY A 125 -20.22 5.34 4.77
CA GLY A 125 -21.07 6.17 5.64
C GLY A 125 -20.86 5.93 7.15
N PHE A 126 -20.47 4.72 7.58
CA PHE A 126 -20.06 4.48 8.97
C PHE A 126 -18.69 5.05 9.29
N TRP A 127 -17.75 4.93 8.35
CA TRP A 127 -16.41 5.50 8.48
C TRP A 127 -16.45 7.03 8.59
N GLU A 128 -17.33 7.67 7.83
CA GLU A 128 -17.50 9.13 7.82
C GLU A 128 -18.00 9.72 9.15
N ARG A 129 -18.60 8.91 10.03
CA ARG A 129 -19.11 9.38 11.33
C ARG A 129 -18.01 9.85 12.28
N ASP A 130 -16.80 9.34 12.11
CA ASP A 130 -15.62 9.72 12.91
C ASP A 130 -14.35 9.47 12.08
N ILE A 131 -14.17 10.25 11.01
CA ILE A 131 -12.98 10.13 10.15
C ILE A 131 -11.68 10.21 10.96
N PRO A 132 -11.46 11.22 11.83
CA PRO A 132 -10.20 11.33 12.56
C PRO A 132 -9.95 10.13 13.49
N GLY A 133 -10.97 9.69 14.25
CA GLY A 133 -10.83 8.55 15.16
C GLY A 133 -10.67 7.22 14.44
N ASN A 134 -11.37 7.01 13.32
CA ASN A 134 -11.21 5.82 12.49
C ASN A 134 -9.80 5.76 11.86
N ILE A 135 -9.28 6.89 11.36
CA ILE A 135 -7.90 6.98 10.85
C ILE A 135 -6.89 6.68 11.96
N ALA A 136 -7.03 7.29 13.14
CA ALA A 136 -6.09 7.07 14.24
C ALA A 136 -6.01 5.60 14.67
N LYS A 137 -7.17 4.92 14.76
CA LYS A 137 -7.24 3.48 15.06
C LYS A 137 -6.63 2.64 13.94
N ALA A 138 -6.98 2.93 12.69
CA ALA A 138 -6.47 2.21 11.52
C ALA A 138 -4.96 2.39 11.35
N ASP A 139 -4.41 3.57 11.61
CA ASP A 139 -2.96 3.83 11.60
C ASP A 139 -2.22 3.01 12.66
N ALA A 140 -2.82 2.82 13.84
CA ALA A 140 -2.24 1.98 14.90
C ALA A 140 -2.18 0.51 14.46
N GLN A 141 -3.27 -0.02 13.90
CA GLN A 141 -3.33 -1.39 13.40
C GLN A 141 -2.41 -1.60 12.19
N TRP A 142 -2.41 -0.66 11.24
CA TRP A 142 -1.60 -0.72 10.01
C TRP A 142 -0.09 -0.90 10.27
N LYS A 143 0.41 -0.33 11.37
CA LYS A 143 1.80 -0.45 11.79
C LYS A 143 2.17 -1.86 12.26
N ILE A 144 1.24 -2.54 12.93
CA ILE A 144 1.49 -3.85 13.58
C ILE A 144 0.96 -5.03 12.78
N LEU A 145 0.11 -4.79 11.79
CA LEU A 145 -0.46 -5.85 10.96
C LEU A 145 0.69 -6.66 10.32
N PRO A 146 0.77 -7.98 10.59
CA PRO A 146 1.64 -8.86 9.83
C PRO A 146 1.02 -8.96 8.46
N LYS A 147 1.61 -8.25 7.51
CA LYS A 147 1.09 -8.28 6.16
C LYS A 147 1.65 -9.56 5.49
N LYS A 148 0.77 -10.26 4.76
CA LYS A 148 0.99 -11.66 4.33
C LYS A 148 1.82 -11.73 3.05
N ASP A 149 2.66 -12.75 2.90
CA ASP A 149 3.38 -13.05 1.65
C ASP A 149 2.37 -13.26 0.50
N PRO A 150 2.51 -12.55 -0.65
CA PRO A 150 1.64 -12.74 -1.81
C PRO A 150 1.68 -14.15 -2.44
N ASN A 151 2.60 -15.01 -2.01
CA ASN A 151 2.81 -16.35 -2.52
C ASN A 151 2.61 -17.46 -1.47
N SER A 152 2.07 -17.16 -0.27
CA SER A 152 1.70 -18.22 0.66
C SER A 152 0.40 -18.89 0.19
N ASN A 153 0.51 -20.14 -0.29
CA ASN A 153 -0.62 -21.03 -0.58
C ASN A 153 -1.46 -21.30 0.67
#